data_AF-A0A1C6IHR3-F1
#
_entry.id   AF-A0A1C6IHR3-F1
#
_cell.length_a   1.000
_cell.length_b   1.000
_cell.length_c   1.000
_cell.angle_alpha   90.00
_cell.angle_beta   90.00
_cell.angle_gamma   90.00
#
_symmetry.space_group_name_H-M   'P 1'
#
loop_
_entity.id
_entity.type
_entity.pdbx_description
1 polymer ?
#
loop_
_entity_poly.entity_id
_entity_poly.type
_entity_poly.pdbx_seq_one_letter_code
_entity_poly.pdbx_strand_id
1 'polypeptide(L)'
;MNNNITGTIVQLNEYPPDKFNVLIPVTTMQVMSNLQRIIVNKVQLDVADPENSKDIYREKSSGKYAITKVGGMKLAAAANISIVETESGMTDGCKRCVDMARAVGKPKACGTCPARYDVAVTVTIRVPEPSGGFRLMKATKEIDCAAEKESMTEAQYKRFLPHRTAMAESKAFMRALRAALGLAATYSLPELRKPFIIAHVVPNLDAPEIKEAVASNYLQSMGMLFEGAGAPRAALPAAQTTAEVIPDDGADGGYEAGGMPEEPDDAPDFDDPDAIFCDDCGEQIVETRAKDGRIWTPENIKGYSERKFGRCLCTRCQKAEKAARGGR
;
A
#
# COMPACT_ATOMS: atom_id res chain seq x y z
N MET A 1 -13.60 31.06 41.32
CA MET A 1 -13.18 30.94 39.91
C MET A 1 -13.38 29.49 39.52
N ASN A 2 -14.47 29.21 38.81
CA ASN A 2 -14.87 27.86 38.43
C ASN A 2 -13.98 27.39 37.27
N ASN A 3 -12.99 26.55 37.56
CA ASN A 3 -12.33 25.76 36.52
C ASN A 3 -13.33 24.73 36.01
N ASN A 4 -14.05 25.11 34.96
CA ASN A 4 -14.86 24.19 34.19
C ASN A 4 -13.90 23.24 33.47
N ILE A 5 -13.55 22.13 34.13
CA ILE A 5 -12.87 20.98 33.51
C ILE A 5 -13.89 20.40 32.54
N THR A 6 -14.01 21.05 31.39
CA THR A 6 -14.69 20.53 30.22
C THR A 6 -13.74 19.49 29.65
N GLY A 7 -13.62 18.36 30.36
CA GLY A 7 -12.97 17.17 29.83
C GLY A 7 -13.57 16.96 28.45
N THR A 8 -12.73 16.97 27.42
CA THR A 8 -13.16 16.73 26.05
C THR A 8 -13.53 15.25 25.97
N ILE A 9 -14.69 14.91 26.51
CA ILE A 9 -15.33 13.62 26.35
C ILE A 9 -15.76 13.62 24.88
N VAL A 10 -14.95 12.99 24.04
CA VAL A 10 -15.42 12.61 22.72
C VAL A 10 -16.43 11.49 22.96
N GLN A 11 -17.71 11.87 23.03
CA GLN A 11 -18.78 10.89 23.12
C GLN A 11 -18.87 10.17 21.77
N LEU A 12 -18.32 8.96 21.71
CA LEU A 12 -18.45 8.06 20.56
C LEU A 12 -19.93 7.72 20.26
N ASN A 13 -20.85 8.03 21.17
CA ASN A 13 -22.31 7.99 20.97
C ASN A 13 -22.80 8.89 19.81
N GLU A 14 -22.02 9.86 19.36
CA GLU A 14 -22.33 10.67 18.16
C GLU A 14 -22.17 9.88 16.84
N TYR A 15 -21.53 8.70 16.90
CA TYR A 15 -21.26 7.84 15.75
C TYR A 15 -21.99 6.49 15.90
N PRO A 16 -23.28 6.41 15.53
CA PRO A 16 -24.00 5.14 15.60
C PRO A 16 -23.40 4.11 14.63
N PRO A 17 -23.26 2.83 15.05
CA PRO A 17 -22.70 1.76 14.23
C PRO A 17 -23.50 1.48 12.95
N ASP A 18 -24.77 1.92 12.92
CA ASP A 18 -25.62 1.83 11.75
C ASP A 18 -25.13 2.72 10.59
N LYS A 19 -24.47 3.84 10.90
CA LYS A 19 -24.02 4.85 9.92
C LYS A 19 -22.51 4.90 9.72
N PHE A 20 -21.72 4.39 10.65
CA PHE A 20 -20.26 4.50 10.66
C PHE A 20 -19.60 3.16 11.01
N ASN A 21 -18.46 2.88 10.37
CA ASN A 21 -17.60 1.75 10.77
C ASN A 21 -16.62 2.25 11.84
N VAL A 22 -16.95 2.05 13.11
CA VAL A 22 -16.13 2.52 14.25
C VAL A 22 -15.03 1.50 14.53
N LEU A 23 -13.77 1.88 14.31
CA LEU A 23 -12.58 1.02 14.44
C LEU A 23 -11.89 1.19 15.80
N ILE A 24 -12.67 1.44 16.84
CA ILE A 24 -12.16 1.71 18.18
C ILE A 24 -12.57 0.52 19.07
N PRO A 25 -11.63 -0.15 19.75
CA PRO A 25 -11.94 -1.31 20.58
C PRO A 25 -12.72 -0.97 21.87
N VAL A 26 -12.99 0.31 22.12
CA VAL A 26 -13.66 0.83 23.31
C VAL A 26 -14.84 1.73 22.95
N THR A 27 -15.94 1.62 23.70
CA THR A 27 -17.18 2.39 23.52
C THR A 27 -17.07 3.84 23.99
N THR A 28 -16.10 4.15 24.85
CA THR A 28 -15.84 5.51 25.34
C THR A 28 -14.35 5.74 25.50
N MET A 29 -13.84 6.85 25.00
CA MET A 29 -12.49 7.34 25.32
C MET A 29 -12.61 8.58 26.19
N GLN A 30 -11.99 8.55 27.37
CA GLN A 30 -11.95 9.68 28.29
C GLN A 30 -10.49 10.07 28.48
N VAL A 31 -10.19 11.35 28.24
CA VAL A 31 -8.89 11.90 28.61
C VAL A 31 -9.07 12.58 29.96
N MET A 32 -8.31 12.12 30.95
CA MET A 32 -8.35 12.67 32.31
C MET A 32 -7.47 13.91 32.49
N SER A 33 -6.64 14.25 31.50
CA SER A 33 -5.65 15.34 31.57
C SER A 33 -5.73 16.29 30.37
N ASN A 34 -5.60 17.59 30.62
CA ASN A 34 -5.54 18.65 29.59
C ASN A 34 -4.30 18.53 28.66
N LEU A 35 -3.38 17.63 29.01
CA LEU A 35 -2.15 17.31 28.30
C LEU A 35 -2.35 16.42 27.07
N GLN A 36 -3.54 15.86 26.87
CA GLN A 36 -3.85 14.93 25.80
C GLN A 36 -5.17 15.35 25.12
N ARG A 37 -5.26 15.20 23.80
CA ARG A 37 -6.47 15.46 23.02
C ARG A 37 -6.80 14.23 22.17
N ILE A 38 -8.08 13.86 22.14
CA ILE A 38 -8.56 12.83 21.20
C ILE A 38 -8.83 13.49 19.85
N ILE A 39 -8.22 12.95 18.80
CA ILE A 39 -8.53 13.33 17.42
C ILE A 39 -9.37 12.20 16.82
N VAL A 40 -10.51 12.55 16.24
CA VAL A 40 -11.38 11.63 15.50
C VAL A 40 -11.23 11.93 14.01
N ASN A 41 -10.71 10.98 13.27
CA ASN A 41 -10.55 11.04 11.82
C ASN A 41 -11.67 10.25 11.15
N LYS A 42 -12.34 10.89 10.18
CA LYS A 42 -13.32 10.23 9.30
C LYS A 42 -12.63 9.90 7.98
N VAL A 43 -12.58 8.62 7.64
CA VAL A 43 -11.98 8.13 6.39
C VAL A 43 -13.07 7.51 5.53
N GLN A 44 -13.27 8.06 4.34
CA GLN A 44 -14.15 7.49 3.33
C GLN A 44 -13.29 6.77 2.29
N LEU A 45 -13.57 5.48 2.06
CA LEU A 45 -12.97 4.74 0.95
C LEU A 45 -13.73 5.05 -0.34
N ASP A 46 -13.02 5.05 -1.47
CA ASP A 46 -13.62 5.23 -2.78
C ASP A 46 -14.39 3.96 -3.18
N VAL A 47 -15.70 4.13 -3.30
CA VAL A 47 -16.68 3.08 -3.63
C VAL A 47 -17.57 3.51 -4.80
N ALA A 48 -17.21 4.59 -5.51
CA ALA A 48 -18.02 5.14 -6.59
C ALA A 48 -18.05 4.19 -7.80
N ASP A 49 -16.90 3.62 -8.14
CA ASP A 49 -16.75 2.54 -9.12
C ASP A 49 -16.05 1.34 -8.45
N PRO A 50 -16.81 0.35 -7.94
CA PRO A 50 -16.23 -0.78 -7.22
C PRO A 50 -15.32 -1.69 -8.04
N GLU A 51 -15.40 -1.65 -9.37
CA GLU A 51 -14.56 -2.49 -10.23
C GLU A 51 -13.21 -1.83 -10.56
N ASN A 52 -13.17 -0.49 -10.63
CA ASN A 52 -11.95 0.30 -10.89
C ASN A 52 -11.40 1.04 -9.65
N SER A 53 -11.96 0.79 -8.47
CA SER A 53 -11.51 1.47 -7.26
C SER A 53 -10.09 1.05 -6.89
N LYS A 54 -9.26 2.03 -6.56
CA LYS A 54 -7.93 1.76 -5.97
C LYS A 54 -8.01 1.33 -4.52
N ASP A 55 -9.12 1.59 -3.83
CA ASP A 55 -9.29 1.37 -2.39
C ASP A 55 -9.86 -0.02 -2.04
N ILE A 56 -10.63 -0.62 -2.95
CA ILE A 56 -11.31 -1.90 -2.74
C ILE A 56 -11.14 -2.80 -3.96
N TYR A 57 -11.17 -4.12 -3.72
CA TYR A 57 -11.20 -5.11 -4.78
C TYR A 57 -12.26 -6.18 -4.47
N ARG A 58 -12.81 -6.79 -5.52
CA ARG A 58 -13.82 -7.85 -5.37
C ARG A 58 -13.14 -9.20 -5.15
N GLU A 59 -13.48 -9.86 -4.06
CA GLU A 59 -13.00 -11.20 -3.76
C GLU A 59 -13.93 -12.25 -4.40
N LYS A 60 -13.38 -13.10 -5.27
CA LYS A 60 -14.18 -14.08 -6.03
C LYS A 60 -14.74 -15.20 -5.14
N SER A 61 -14.01 -15.59 -4.10
CA SER A 61 -14.38 -16.67 -3.17
C SER A 61 -15.60 -16.34 -2.33
N SER A 62 -15.69 -15.12 -1.79
CA SER A 62 -16.80 -14.67 -0.94
C SER A 62 -17.86 -13.85 -1.69
N GLY A 63 -17.54 -13.36 -2.88
CA GLY A 63 -18.38 -12.43 -3.64
C GLY A 63 -18.50 -11.04 -3.01
N LYS A 64 -17.75 -10.77 -1.92
CA LYS A 64 -17.70 -9.51 -1.18
C LYS A 64 -16.48 -8.68 -1.59
N TYR A 65 -16.35 -7.48 -1.03
CA TYR A 65 -15.25 -6.57 -1.34
C TYR A 65 -14.23 -6.54 -0.19
N ALA A 66 -12.95 -6.59 -0.51
CA ALA A 66 -11.86 -6.47 0.43
C ALA A 66 -11.11 -5.14 0.21
N ILE A 67 -10.47 -4.63 1.26
CA ILE A 67 -9.70 -3.39 1.22
C ILE A 67 -8.31 -3.66 0.63
N THR A 68 -7.88 -2.85 -0.33
CA THR A 68 -6.54 -2.95 -0.95
C THR A 68 -5.45 -2.39 -0.02
N LYS A 69 -4.16 -2.55 -0.39
CA LYS A 69 -3.06 -1.86 0.30
C LYS A 69 -3.23 -0.34 0.31
N VAL A 70 -3.74 0.24 -0.78
CA VAL A 70 -3.95 1.70 -0.90
C VAL A 70 -5.03 2.17 0.07
N GLY A 71 -6.18 1.48 0.10
CA GLY A 71 -7.24 1.77 1.06
C GLY A 71 -6.78 1.55 2.51
N GLY A 72 -6.01 0.49 2.76
CA GLY A 72 -5.39 0.23 4.06
C GLY A 72 -4.39 1.32 4.47
N MET A 73 -3.61 1.87 3.54
CA MET A 73 -2.65 2.93 3.82
C MET A 73 -3.33 4.25 4.18
N LYS A 74 -4.51 4.55 3.60
CA LYS A 74 -5.35 5.69 4.02
C LYS A 74 -5.82 5.52 5.47
N LEU A 75 -6.26 4.32 5.84
CA LEU A 75 -6.66 4.00 7.22
C LEU A 75 -5.47 4.05 8.18
N ALA A 76 -4.30 3.53 7.78
CA ALA A 76 -3.08 3.56 8.58
C ALA A 76 -2.61 5.01 8.84
N ALA A 77 -2.64 5.87 7.82
CA ALA A 77 -2.30 7.29 7.96
C ALA A 77 -3.25 8.01 8.93
N ALA A 78 -4.56 7.76 8.83
CA ALA A 78 -5.54 8.32 9.75
C ALA A 78 -5.40 7.79 11.20
N ALA A 79 -4.84 6.59 11.37
CA ALA A 79 -4.54 5.99 12.66
C ALA A 79 -3.15 6.34 13.21
N ASN A 80 -2.34 7.12 12.48
CA ASN A 80 -0.93 7.39 12.81
C ASN A 80 -0.10 6.10 12.98
N ILE A 81 -0.42 5.07 12.19
CA ILE A 81 0.31 3.82 12.10
C ILE A 81 1.43 3.98 11.06
N SER A 82 2.63 3.52 11.41
CA SER A 82 3.79 3.59 10.51
C SER A 82 4.46 2.22 10.38
N ILE A 83 5.02 1.94 9.21
CA ILE A 83 5.87 0.76 8.98
C ILE A 83 7.25 1.10 9.54
N VAL A 84 7.72 0.27 10.48
CA VAL A 84 9.04 0.41 11.10
C VAL A 84 10.08 -0.33 10.30
N GLU A 85 9.75 -1.55 9.89
CA GLU A 85 10.70 -2.46 9.26
C GLU A 85 9.99 -3.46 8.35
N THR A 86 10.61 -3.78 7.22
CA THR A 86 10.21 -4.84 6.31
C THR A 86 11.41 -5.73 6.07
N GLU A 87 11.31 -7.00 6.47
CA GLU A 87 12.38 -7.99 6.33
C GLU A 87 11.93 -9.15 5.46
N SER A 88 12.74 -9.52 4.48
CA SER A 88 12.58 -10.81 3.78
C SER A 88 13.17 -11.91 4.65
N GLY A 89 12.32 -12.84 5.09
CA GLY A 89 12.67 -13.95 5.94
C GLY A 89 12.91 -15.25 5.19
N MET A 90 13.37 -16.25 5.93
CA MET A 90 13.47 -17.62 5.43
C MET A 90 12.08 -18.24 5.37
N THR A 91 11.75 -18.88 4.24
CA THR A 91 10.51 -19.65 4.10
C THR A 91 10.55 -20.89 4.98
N ASP A 92 9.39 -21.40 5.39
CA ASP A 92 9.31 -22.59 6.23
C ASP A 92 9.91 -23.82 5.56
N GLY A 93 9.80 -23.92 4.24
CA GLY A 93 10.51 -24.91 3.43
C GLY A 93 12.03 -24.81 3.59
N CYS A 94 12.58 -23.59 3.51
CA CYS A 94 14.01 -23.34 3.70
C CYS A 94 14.45 -23.57 5.16
N LYS A 95 13.66 -23.16 6.16
CA LYS A 95 13.94 -23.41 7.59
C LYS A 95 14.08 -24.89 7.86
N ARG A 96 13.10 -25.70 7.43
CA ARG A 96 13.15 -27.17 7.56
C ARG A 96 14.38 -27.75 6.88
N CYS A 97 14.77 -27.24 5.71
CA CYS A 97 15.98 -27.69 5.02
C CYS A 97 17.26 -27.37 5.81
N VAL A 98 17.36 -26.18 6.38
CA VAL A 98 18.49 -25.76 7.23
C VAL A 98 18.52 -26.58 8.52
N ASP A 99 17.38 -26.82 9.16
CA ASP A 99 17.28 -27.60 10.39
C ASP A 99 17.66 -29.07 10.16
N MET A 100 17.21 -29.66 9.04
CA MET A 100 17.66 -31.00 8.62
C MET A 100 19.16 -31.05 8.32
N ALA A 101 19.70 -30.03 7.64
CA ALA A 101 21.13 -29.96 7.34
C ALA A 101 21.97 -29.84 8.63
N ARG A 102 21.48 -29.08 9.62
CA ARG A 102 22.08 -28.98 10.96
C ARG A 102 22.02 -30.30 11.70
N ALA A 103 20.89 -31.02 11.64
CA ALA A 103 20.71 -32.30 12.32
C ALA A 103 21.55 -33.44 11.71
N VAL A 104 21.67 -33.48 10.38
CA VAL A 104 22.38 -34.56 9.65
C VAL A 104 23.86 -34.23 9.41
N GLY A 105 24.27 -32.97 9.59
CA GLY A 105 25.64 -32.50 9.34
C GLY A 105 26.04 -32.53 7.86
N LYS A 106 25.08 -32.74 6.94
CA LYS A 106 25.31 -32.77 5.49
C LYS A 106 24.47 -31.67 4.82
N PRO A 107 25.10 -30.64 4.24
CA PRO A 107 24.37 -29.62 3.49
C PRO A 107 23.77 -30.23 2.21
N LYS A 108 22.47 -30.02 1.99
CA LYS A 108 21.83 -30.32 0.69
C LYS A 108 22.13 -29.18 -0.30
N ALA A 109 22.23 -29.53 -1.59
CA ALA A 109 22.34 -28.53 -2.65
C ALA A 109 21.04 -27.69 -2.71
N CYS A 110 21.16 -26.40 -2.39
CA CYS A 110 20.05 -25.46 -2.45
C CYS A 110 19.65 -25.16 -3.92
N GLY A 111 18.40 -24.80 -4.16
CA GLY A 111 17.91 -24.35 -5.48
C GLY A 111 17.33 -25.42 -6.41
N THR A 112 17.24 -26.67 -5.96
CA THR A 112 16.61 -27.78 -6.71
C THR A 112 15.26 -28.22 -6.13
N CYS A 113 14.81 -27.60 -5.04
CA CYS A 113 13.53 -27.92 -4.40
C CYS A 113 12.37 -27.09 -4.99
N PRO A 114 11.12 -27.58 -4.84
CA PRO A 114 9.92 -26.83 -5.24
C PRO A 114 9.83 -25.44 -4.59
N ALA A 115 10.32 -25.31 -3.36
CA ALA A 115 10.32 -24.08 -2.57
C ALA A 115 11.36 -23.03 -3.01
N ARG A 116 11.99 -23.20 -4.17
CA ARG A 116 13.04 -22.29 -4.68
C ARG A 116 12.53 -20.86 -4.87
N TYR A 117 11.29 -20.70 -5.31
CA TYR A 117 10.72 -19.40 -5.63
C TYR A 117 9.93 -18.80 -4.48
N ASP A 118 9.66 -19.57 -3.43
CA ASP A 118 8.88 -19.15 -2.29
C ASP A 118 9.52 -17.95 -1.60
N VAL A 119 8.68 -17.07 -1.09
CA VAL A 119 9.13 -15.85 -0.40
C VAL A 119 8.33 -15.69 0.88
N ALA A 120 9.03 -15.45 1.99
CA ALA A 120 8.46 -15.02 3.24
C ALA A 120 8.87 -13.57 3.51
N VAL A 121 7.90 -12.67 3.73
CA VAL A 121 8.15 -11.28 4.12
C VAL A 121 7.51 -11.04 5.46
N THR A 122 8.23 -10.36 6.34
CA THR A 122 7.73 -9.92 7.63
C THR A 122 7.71 -8.41 7.70
N VAL A 123 6.56 -7.85 8.07
CA VAL A 123 6.36 -6.41 8.24
C VAL A 123 6.11 -6.12 9.70
N THR A 124 6.84 -5.15 10.23
CA THR A 124 6.67 -4.62 11.59
C THR A 124 6.04 -3.24 11.51
N ILE A 125 4.87 -3.08 12.13
CA ILE A 125 4.16 -1.80 12.22
C ILE A 125 4.19 -1.26 13.65
N ARG A 126 4.17 0.06 13.77
CA ARG A 126 4.00 0.79 15.02
C ARG A 126 2.56 1.26 15.13
N VAL A 127 1.87 0.82 16.18
CA VAL A 127 0.48 1.18 16.48
C VAL A 127 0.44 2.06 17.73
N PRO A 128 -0.13 3.28 17.65
CA PRO A 128 -0.28 4.13 18.83
C PRO A 128 -1.37 3.57 19.75
N GLU A 129 -1.11 3.58 21.05
CA GLU A 129 -2.07 3.16 22.07
C GLU A 129 -2.80 4.36 22.68
N PRO A 130 -4.04 4.18 23.15
CA PRO A 130 -4.80 5.23 23.82
C PRO A 130 -4.15 5.71 25.13
N SER A 131 -3.20 4.96 25.68
CA SER A 131 -2.37 5.33 26.84
C SER A 131 -1.31 6.40 26.53
N GLY A 132 -1.11 6.75 25.26
CA GLY A 132 -0.02 7.61 24.79
C GLY A 132 1.29 6.86 24.47
N GLY A 133 1.30 5.54 24.65
CA GLY A 133 2.39 4.65 24.23
C GLY A 133 2.26 4.19 22.78
N PHE A 134 3.13 3.27 22.38
CA PHE A 134 3.02 2.56 21.11
C PHE A 134 3.35 1.08 21.30
N ARG A 135 2.67 0.24 20.53
CA ARG A 135 2.93 -1.19 20.42
C ARG A 135 3.51 -1.50 19.06
N LEU A 136 4.52 -2.36 19.03
CA LEU A 136 5.05 -2.92 17.78
C LEU A 136 4.29 -4.20 17.48
N MET A 137 3.78 -4.35 16.26
CA MET A 137 3.13 -5.57 15.80
C MET A 137 3.87 -6.11 14.58
N LYS A 138 4.18 -7.41 14.59
CA LYS A 138 4.92 -8.09 13.54
C LYS A 138 4.00 -9.12 12.88
N ALA A 139 3.83 -9.02 11.57
CA ALA A 139 3.09 -10.01 10.78
C ALA A 139 3.96 -10.54 9.65
N THR A 140 3.99 -11.86 9.51
CA THR A 140 4.71 -12.55 8.44
C THR A 140 3.71 -13.09 7.43
N LYS A 141 4.02 -12.98 6.14
CA LYS A 141 3.32 -13.73 5.09
C LYS A 141 4.30 -14.49 4.23
N GLU A 142 4.03 -15.77 4.06
CA GLU A 142 4.73 -16.66 3.13
C GLU A 142 3.85 -16.91 1.91
N ILE A 143 4.47 -16.89 0.74
CA ILE A 143 3.85 -17.24 -0.55
C ILE A 143 4.53 -18.51 -1.04
N ASP A 144 3.74 -19.58 -1.14
CA ASP A 144 4.12 -20.81 -1.83
C ASP A 144 3.89 -20.60 -3.33
N CYS A 145 4.98 -20.49 -4.10
CA CYS A 145 4.90 -20.25 -5.53
C CYS A 145 4.44 -21.48 -6.32
N ALA A 146 4.58 -22.69 -5.76
CA ALA A 146 4.07 -23.90 -6.40
C ALA A 146 2.54 -23.94 -6.31
N ALA A 147 1.97 -23.62 -5.14
CA ALA A 147 0.52 -23.53 -4.96
C ALA A 147 -0.11 -22.42 -5.82
N GLU A 148 0.51 -21.25 -5.91
CA GLU A 148 0.04 -20.15 -6.76
C GLU A 148 0.15 -20.47 -8.26
N LYS A 149 1.07 -21.36 -8.66
CA LYS A 149 1.15 -21.84 -10.04
C LYS A 149 -0.07 -22.70 -10.41
N GLU A 150 -0.65 -23.44 -9.47
CA GLU A 150 -1.83 -24.28 -9.71
C GLU A 150 -3.11 -23.45 -9.87
N SER A 151 -3.19 -22.27 -9.25
CA SER A 151 -4.35 -21.39 -9.30
C SER A 151 -4.36 -20.44 -10.51
N MET A 152 -3.25 -20.35 -11.25
CA MET A 152 -3.05 -19.35 -12.31
C MET A 152 -2.63 -19.97 -13.65
N THR A 153 -2.91 -19.25 -14.74
CA THR A 153 -2.36 -19.62 -16.05
C THR A 153 -0.86 -19.34 -16.10
N GLU A 154 -0.13 -20.06 -16.94
CA GLU A 154 1.33 -19.96 -17.04
C GLU A 154 1.81 -18.53 -17.42
N ALA A 155 1.03 -17.81 -18.23
CA ALA A 155 1.30 -16.42 -18.58
C ALA A 155 1.15 -15.47 -17.38
N GLN A 156 0.12 -15.68 -16.54
CA GLN A 156 -0.06 -14.88 -15.33
C GLN A 156 0.99 -15.21 -14.28
N TYR A 157 1.39 -16.48 -14.16
CA TYR A 157 2.46 -16.91 -13.25
C TYR A 157 3.81 -16.26 -13.61
N LYS A 158 4.12 -16.12 -14.91
CA LYS A 158 5.34 -15.43 -15.36
C LYS A 158 5.35 -13.94 -14.96
N ARG A 159 4.19 -13.27 -14.95
CA ARG A 159 4.03 -11.89 -14.46
C ARG A 159 4.08 -11.82 -12.93
N PHE A 160 3.57 -12.83 -12.23
CA PHE A 160 3.56 -12.90 -10.77
C PHE A 160 4.97 -13.04 -10.17
N LEU A 161 5.82 -13.87 -10.76
CA LEU A 161 7.16 -14.18 -10.25
C LEU A 161 8.00 -12.94 -9.86
N PRO A 162 8.17 -11.90 -10.69
CA PRO A 162 8.93 -10.72 -10.29
C PRO A 162 8.28 -9.93 -9.14
N HIS A 163 6.94 -9.92 -9.04
CA HIS A 163 6.20 -9.12 -8.06
C HIS A 163 5.86 -9.86 -6.76
N ARG A 164 6.21 -11.15 -6.65
CA ARG A 164 5.88 -11.99 -5.48
C ARG A 164 6.34 -11.41 -4.14
N THR A 165 7.51 -10.77 -4.10
CA THR A 165 8.05 -10.12 -2.88
C THR A 165 7.18 -8.93 -2.46
N ALA A 166 6.85 -8.05 -3.39
CA ALA A 166 5.97 -6.90 -3.15
C ALA A 166 4.55 -7.34 -2.75
N MET A 167 4.06 -8.45 -3.32
CA MET A 167 2.79 -9.05 -2.93
C MET A 167 2.84 -9.61 -1.51
N ALA A 168 3.92 -10.30 -1.12
CA ALA A 168 4.10 -10.83 0.23
C ALA A 168 4.14 -9.70 1.26
N GLU A 169 4.88 -8.63 0.97
CA GLU A 169 4.93 -7.42 1.80
C GLU A 169 3.53 -6.81 1.97
N SER A 170 2.80 -6.64 0.87
CA SER A 170 1.48 -6.00 0.89
C SER A 170 0.48 -6.79 1.75
N LYS A 171 0.54 -8.13 1.71
CA LYS A 171 -0.30 -8.99 2.56
C LYS A 171 0.11 -8.97 4.01
N ALA A 172 1.42 -9.07 4.29
CA ALA A 172 1.95 -8.99 5.64
C ALA A 172 1.56 -7.66 6.30
N PHE A 173 1.65 -6.55 5.56
CA PHE A 173 1.19 -5.24 6.02
C PHE A 173 -0.31 -5.21 6.29
N MET A 174 -1.15 -5.65 5.34
CA MET A 174 -2.61 -5.66 5.53
C MET A 174 -3.03 -6.58 6.68
N ARG A 175 -2.33 -7.68 6.90
CA ARG A 175 -2.53 -8.60 8.03
C ARG A 175 -2.21 -7.93 9.36
N ALA A 176 -1.09 -7.21 9.43
CA ALA A 176 -0.75 -6.40 10.60
C ALA A 176 -1.78 -5.30 10.87
N LEU A 177 -2.21 -4.60 9.82
CA LEU A 177 -3.18 -3.52 9.91
C LEU A 177 -4.56 -4.01 10.34
N ARG A 178 -5.02 -5.17 9.83
CA ARG A 178 -6.30 -5.76 10.22
C ARG A 178 -6.33 -6.14 11.68
N ALA A 179 -5.24 -6.74 12.19
CA ALA A 179 -5.11 -7.05 13.61
C ALA A 179 -5.04 -5.79 14.48
N ALA A 180 -4.37 -4.73 14.01
CA ALA A 180 -4.24 -3.47 14.74
C ALA A 180 -5.56 -2.70 14.86
N LEU A 181 -6.35 -2.63 13.78
CA LEU A 181 -7.58 -1.84 13.70
C LEU A 181 -8.86 -2.67 13.88
N GLY A 182 -8.77 -4.00 14.00
CA GLY A 182 -9.93 -4.88 14.08
C GLY A 182 -10.74 -4.93 12.78
N LEU A 183 -10.10 -4.76 11.62
CA LEU A 183 -10.78 -4.77 10.32
C LEU A 183 -11.20 -6.19 9.93
N ALA A 184 -12.42 -6.33 9.42
CA ALA A 184 -12.86 -7.56 8.78
C ALA A 184 -12.06 -7.86 7.50
N ALA A 185 -11.97 -9.14 7.13
CA ALA A 185 -11.33 -9.58 5.89
C ALA A 185 -12.08 -9.05 4.66
N THR A 186 -13.42 -9.08 4.70
CA THR A 186 -14.32 -8.67 3.62
C THR A 186 -15.51 -7.87 4.15
N TYR A 187 -16.03 -7.02 3.28
CA TYR A 187 -17.16 -6.13 3.53
C TYR A 187 -18.15 -6.20 2.37
N SER A 188 -19.41 -5.94 2.68
CA SER A 188 -20.43 -5.67 1.67
C SER A 188 -20.31 -4.22 1.15
N LEU A 189 -20.76 -3.98 -0.07
CA LEU A 189 -20.79 -2.62 -0.64
C LEU A 189 -21.52 -1.58 0.25
N PRO A 190 -22.70 -1.87 0.86
CA PRO A 190 -23.34 -0.92 1.76
C PRO A 190 -22.54 -0.66 3.05
N GLU A 191 -21.72 -1.60 3.52
CA GLU A 191 -20.84 -1.38 4.67
C GLU A 191 -19.65 -0.49 4.30
N LEU A 192 -19.06 -0.67 3.11
CA LEU A 192 -17.94 0.16 2.64
C LEU A 192 -18.35 1.61 2.33
N ARG A 193 -19.63 1.83 2.01
CA ARG A 193 -20.18 3.18 1.88
C ARG A 193 -20.18 3.95 3.20
N LYS A 194 -20.19 3.26 4.34
CA LYS A 194 -20.11 3.91 5.66
C LYS A 194 -18.68 4.40 5.91
N PRO A 195 -18.48 5.67 6.29
CA PRO A 195 -17.16 6.16 6.62
C PRO A 195 -16.59 5.44 7.85
N PHE A 196 -15.29 5.16 7.80
CA PHE A 196 -14.53 4.61 8.89
C PHE A 196 -14.16 5.71 9.88
N ILE A 197 -14.38 5.45 11.16
CA ILE A 197 -14.06 6.36 12.24
C ILE A 197 -12.88 5.78 13.02
N ILE A 198 -11.78 6.54 13.02
CA ILE A 198 -10.55 6.20 13.73
C ILE A 198 -10.31 7.28 14.77
N ALA A 199 -10.14 6.89 16.03
CA ALA A 199 -9.75 7.81 17.08
C ALA A 199 -8.39 7.42 17.65
N HIS A 200 -7.55 8.43 17.90
CA HIS A 200 -6.28 8.26 18.58
C HIS A 200 -6.00 9.45 19.50
N VAL A 201 -5.16 9.23 20.51
CA VAL A 201 -4.77 10.26 21.48
C VAL A 201 -3.47 10.91 21.02
N VAL A 202 -3.48 12.23 20.91
CA VAL A 202 -2.30 13.03 20.58
C VAL A 202 -1.98 13.96 21.77
N PRO A 203 -0.70 14.18 22.11
CA PRO A 203 -0.34 15.21 23.07
C PRO A 203 -0.91 16.57 22.68
N ASN A 204 -1.51 17.27 23.64
CA ASN A 204 -2.08 18.58 23.40
C ASN A 204 -0.96 19.63 23.33
N LEU A 205 -0.55 19.98 22.11
CA LEU A 205 0.47 20.98 21.87
C LEU A 205 0.03 22.40 22.25
N ASP A 206 -1.24 22.65 22.57
CA ASP A 206 -1.70 23.99 22.96
C ASP A 206 -1.39 24.32 24.44
N ALA A 207 -1.06 23.31 25.26
CA ALA A 207 -0.65 23.52 26.64
C ALA A 207 0.82 24.02 26.72
N PRO A 208 1.09 25.17 27.36
CA PRO A 208 2.45 25.75 27.42
C PRO A 208 3.46 24.81 28.10
N GLU A 209 3.04 24.04 29.10
CA GLU A 209 3.87 23.05 29.79
C GLU A 209 4.35 21.90 28.87
N ILE A 210 3.53 21.50 27.90
CA ILE A 210 3.92 20.46 26.91
C ILE A 210 4.75 21.05 25.80
N LYS A 211 4.49 22.29 25.36
CA LYS A 211 5.38 22.96 24.41
C LYS A 211 6.80 23.02 24.95
N GLU A 212 6.98 23.34 26.22
CA GLU A 212 8.31 23.37 26.84
C GLU A 212 8.90 21.97 27.04
N ALA A 213 8.13 20.97 27.48
CA ALA A 213 8.62 19.60 27.65
C ALA A 213 8.95 18.90 26.32
N VAL A 214 8.17 19.17 25.27
CA VAL A 214 8.41 18.63 23.91
C VAL A 214 9.53 19.43 23.23
N ALA A 215 9.57 20.75 23.37
CA ALA A 215 10.66 21.56 22.81
C ALA A 215 11.99 21.26 23.52
N SER A 216 12.01 21.04 24.83
CA SER A 216 13.23 20.65 25.56
C SER A 216 13.71 19.25 25.16
N ASN A 217 12.81 18.26 25.05
CA ASN A 217 13.17 16.94 24.50
C ASN A 217 13.62 17.03 23.04
N TYR A 218 12.97 17.87 22.23
CA TYR A 218 13.33 18.07 20.83
C TYR A 218 14.71 18.75 20.72
N LEU A 219 14.98 19.80 21.49
CA LEU A 219 16.27 20.49 21.56
C LEU A 219 17.37 19.60 22.14
N GLN A 220 17.07 18.74 23.12
CA GLN A 220 18.02 17.71 23.59
C GLN A 220 18.31 16.67 22.51
N SER A 221 17.29 16.23 21.76
CA SER A 221 17.49 15.29 20.65
C SER A 221 18.24 15.92 19.48
N MET A 222 18.07 17.22 19.22
CA MET A 222 18.86 17.98 18.25
C MET A 222 20.27 18.24 18.77
N GLY A 223 20.45 18.58 20.04
CA GLY A 223 21.75 18.72 20.68
C GLY A 223 22.58 17.44 20.56
N MET A 224 21.97 16.27 20.80
CA MET A 224 22.62 14.98 20.57
C MET A 224 22.92 14.65 19.10
N LEU A 225 22.22 15.29 18.15
CA LEU A 225 22.41 15.08 16.71
C LEU A 225 23.48 16.03 16.13
N PHE A 226 23.63 17.22 16.71
CA PHE A 226 24.52 18.29 16.23
C PHE A 226 25.78 18.49 17.08
N GLU A 227 25.82 18.04 18.33
CA GLU A 227 27.06 17.95 19.12
C GLU A 227 27.72 16.59 18.87
N GLY A 228 28.77 16.63 18.05
CA GLY A 228 29.49 15.45 17.58
C GLY A 228 30.03 14.53 18.68
N ALA A 229 30.00 13.24 18.35
CA ALA A 229 31.02 12.23 18.67
C ALA A 229 31.93 12.53 19.88
N GLY A 230 31.50 12.20 21.11
CA GLY A 230 32.41 12.29 22.25
C GLY A 230 31.89 11.88 23.62
N ALA A 231 30.57 11.88 23.87
CA ALA A 231 30.04 11.46 25.18
C ALA A 231 29.85 9.93 25.23
N PRO A 232 30.24 9.26 26.34
CA PRO A 232 29.95 7.84 26.50
C PRO A 232 28.43 7.67 26.46
N ARG A 233 27.96 6.85 25.52
CA ARG A 233 26.57 6.42 25.44
C ARG A 233 26.22 5.78 26.78
N ALA A 234 25.59 6.54 27.67
CA ALA A 234 24.75 5.94 28.68
C ALA A 234 23.64 5.25 27.88
N ALA A 235 23.76 3.92 27.76
CA ALA A 235 22.72 3.10 27.18
C ALA A 235 21.47 3.36 28.02
N LEU A 236 20.57 4.20 27.52
CA LEU A 236 19.18 4.13 27.91
C LEU A 236 18.82 2.65 27.76
N PRO A 237 18.27 2.00 28.81
CA PRO A 237 17.83 0.63 28.65
C PRO A 237 16.91 0.63 27.44
N ALA A 238 17.28 -0.11 26.41
CA ALA A 238 16.36 -0.38 25.31
C ALA A 238 15.14 -0.97 26.01
N ALA A 239 14.06 -0.19 26.09
CA ALA A 239 12.77 -0.75 26.44
C ALA A 239 12.57 -1.82 25.38
N GLN A 240 12.77 -3.08 25.77
CA GLN A 240 12.48 -4.23 24.93
C GLN A 240 10.97 -4.25 24.78
N THR A 241 10.45 -3.39 23.90
CA THR A 241 9.09 -3.50 23.41
C THR A 241 9.09 -4.72 22.52
N THR A 242 8.87 -5.88 23.14
CA THR A 242 8.63 -7.13 22.45
C THR A 242 7.49 -6.91 21.47
N ALA A 243 7.79 -6.98 20.18
CA ALA A 243 6.77 -6.86 19.14
C ALA A 243 5.78 -8.04 19.27
N GLU A 244 4.49 -7.73 19.26
CA GLU A 244 3.44 -8.74 19.26
C GLU A 244 3.42 -9.42 17.90
N VAL A 245 3.66 -10.74 17.88
CA VAL A 245 3.66 -11.53 16.65
C VAL A 245 2.24 -11.96 16.36
N ILE A 246 1.71 -11.55 15.21
CA ILE A 246 0.35 -11.89 14.79
C ILE A 246 0.39 -13.29 14.14
N PRO A 247 -0.39 -14.29 14.60
CA PRO A 247 -0.44 -15.66 14.05
C PRO A 247 -1.17 -15.78 12.70
N ASP A 248 -0.59 -16.49 11.72
CA ASP A 248 -1.18 -16.66 10.37
C ASP A 248 -2.34 -17.66 10.41
N ASP A 249 -3.53 -17.16 10.75
CA ASP A 249 -4.73 -18.00 10.95
C ASP A 249 -5.49 -18.31 9.65
N GLY A 250 -4.94 -17.97 8.47
CA GLY A 250 -5.57 -18.23 7.18
C GLY A 250 -6.87 -17.46 6.92
N ALA A 251 -7.28 -16.57 7.84
CA ALA A 251 -8.43 -15.67 7.71
C ALA A 251 -8.14 -14.47 6.78
N ASP A 252 -6.94 -14.41 6.22
CA ASP A 252 -6.57 -13.50 5.15
C ASP A 252 -7.42 -13.88 3.93
N GLY A 253 -8.56 -13.20 3.73
CA GLY A 253 -9.35 -13.33 2.52
C GLY A 253 -8.41 -13.40 1.32
N GLY A 254 -8.46 -14.52 0.62
CA GLY A 254 -7.54 -14.90 -0.42
C GLY A 254 -7.40 -13.75 -1.39
N TYR A 255 -6.24 -13.08 -1.35
CA TYR A 255 -5.79 -12.43 -2.56
C TYR A 255 -5.67 -13.59 -3.56
N GLU A 256 -6.57 -13.68 -4.52
CA GLU A 256 -6.25 -14.49 -5.68
C GLU A 256 -5.29 -13.63 -6.48
N ALA A 257 -4.06 -14.09 -6.66
CA ALA A 257 -3.11 -13.45 -7.57
C ALA A 257 -3.66 -13.33 -9.02
N GLY A 258 -4.83 -13.92 -9.31
CA GLY A 258 -5.61 -13.77 -10.54
C GLY A 258 -6.61 -12.60 -10.59
N GLY A 259 -6.43 -11.58 -9.75
CA GLY A 259 -7.21 -10.34 -9.77
C GLY A 259 -6.33 -9.14 -9.48
N MET A 260 -5.33 -8.89 -10.33
CA MET A 260 -4.80 -7.53 -10.45
C MET A 260 -5.98 -6.68 -10.91
N PRO A 261 -6.42 -5.64 -10.18
CA PRO A 261 -6.95 -4.48 -10.89
C PRO A 261 -5.86 -4.14 -11.91
N GLU A 262 -6.23 -3.92 -13.17
CA GLU A 262 -5.38 -3.10 -14.01
C GLU A 262 -5.14 -1.84 -13.16
N GLU A 263 -3.90 -1.66 -12.68
CA GLU A 263 -3.48 -0.31 -12.32
C GLU A 263 -3.90 0.52 -13.54
N PRO A 264 -4.61 1.66 -13.38
CA PRO A 264 -4.77 2.53 -14.52
C PRO A 264 -3.36 2.78 -15.03
N ASP A 265 -3.11 2.39 -16.27
CA ASP A 265 -1.91 2.70 -17.05
C ASP A 265 -1.81 4.23 -17.22
N ASP A 266 -1.57 4.90 -16.11
CA ASP A 266 -1.18 6.31 -15.99
C ASP A 266 0.26 6.39 -15.44
N ALA A 267 1.03 5.30 -15.60
CA ALA A 267 2.44 5.44 -15.87
C ALA A 267 2.58 5.43 -17.41
N PRO A 268 3.01 6.53 -18.07
CA PRO A 268 3.26 6.47 -19.50
C PRO A 268 4.26 5.35 -19.77
N ASP A 269 3.81 4.35 -20.55
CA ASP A 269 4.64 3.31 -21.16
C ASP A 269 5.72 3.98 -22.01
N PHE A 270 6.82 4.36 -21.37
CA PHE A 270 8.08 4.62 -22.04
C PHE A 270 8.69 3.25 -22.31
N ASP A 271 8.52 2.79 -23.56
CA ASP A 271 9.23 1.71 -24.26
C ASP A 271 8.31 0.61 -24.83
N ASP A 272 7.37 1.00 -25.70
CA ASP A 272 7.06 0.15 -26.86
C ASP A 272 8.16 0.41 -27.92
N PRO A 273 9.08 -0.55 -28.16
CA PRO A 273 10.23 -0.36 -29.03
C PRO A 273 9.85 -0.11 -30.51
N ASP A 274 8.58 -0.32 -30.87
CA ASP A 274 8.05 -0.09 -32.21
C ASP A 274 7.09 1.13 -32.27
N ALA A 275 6.99 1.92 -31.19
CA ALA A 275 6.19 3.15 -31.18
C ALA A 275 6.79 4.20 -32.14
N ILE A 276 6.04 4.49 -33.20
CA ILE A 276 6.39 5.52 -34.17
C ILE A 276 5.77 6.85 -33.74
N PHE A 277 6.60 7.88 -33.54
CA PHE A 277 6.15 9.21 -33.15
C PHE A 277 6.16 10.19 -34.32
N CYS A 278 5.29 11.19 -34.26
CA CYS A 278 5.26 12.30 -35.22
C CYS A 278 6.35 13.33 -34.93
N ASP A 279 7.15 13.69 -35.93
CA ASP A 279 8.23 14.69 -35.81
C ASP A 279 7.72 16.10 -35.49
N ASP A 280 6.49 16.45 -35.89
CA ASP A 280 5.95 17.80 -35.72
C ASP A 280 5.19 17.99 -34.41
N CYS A 281 4.40 17.01 -33.98
CA CYS A 281 3.53 17.14 -32.81
C CYS A 281 3.91 16.22 -31.64
N GLY A 282 4.93 15.37 -31.79
CA GLY A 282 5.40 14.45 -30.75
C GLY A 282 4.40 13.35 -30.36
N GLU A 283 3.25 13.28 -31.03
CA GLU A 283 2.16 12.35 -30.71
C GLU A 283 2.45 10.99 -31.35
N GLN A 284 2.18 9.90 -30.61
CA GLN A 284 2.34 8.53 -31.12
C GLN A 284 1.38 8.30 -32.29
N ILE A 285 1.91 7.75 -33.39
CA ILE A 285 1.11 7.39 -34.55
C ILE A 285 0.40 6.08 -34.25
N VAL A 286 -0.91 6.17 -34.03
CA VAL A 286 -1.79 5.01 -33.83
C VAL A 286 -2.48 4.59 -35.13
N GLU A 287 -2.95 3.34 -35.16
CA GLU A 287 -3.73 2.82 -36.28
C GLU A 287 -4.95 3.71 -36.58
N THR A 288 -5.10 4.09 -37.85
CA THR A 288 -6.19 4.97 -38.28
C THR A 288 -6.97 4.34 -39.43
N ARG A 289 -8.30 4.50 -39.43
CA ARG A 289 -9.15 4.04 -40.55
C ARG A 289 -9.30 5.13 -41.60
N ALA A 290 -8.98 4.83 -42.86
CA ALA A 290 -9.22 5.72 -43.99
C ALA A 290 -10.72 5.80 -44.33
N LYS A 291 -11.11 6.86 -45.07
CA LYS A 291 -12.50 7.07 -45.52
C LYS A 291 -13.06 5.93 -46.36
N ASP A 292 -12.19 5.18 -47.05
CA ASP A 292 -12.54 4.02 -47.87
C ASP A 292 -12.58 2.70 -47.06
N GLY A 293 -12.61 2.78 -45.72
CA GLY A 293 -12.68 1.62 -44.81
C GLY A 293 -11.37 0.86 -44.58
N ARG A 294 -10.31 1.19 -45.33
CA ARG A 294 -8.98 0.57 -45.21
C ARG A 294 -8.27 0.99 -43.93
N ILE A 295 -7.71 0.03 -43.21
CA ILE A 295 -6.92 0.26 -41.99
C ILE A 295 -5.51 0.70 -42.40
N TRP A 296 -5.02 1.79 -41.79
CA TRP A 296 -3.66 2.29 -41.94
C TRP A 296 -2.90 2.01 -40.65
N THR A 297 -1.92 1.10 -40.73
CA THR A 297 -0.99 0.81 -39.63
C THR A 297 0.03 1.95 -39.46
N PRO A 298 0.66 2.10 -38.27
CA PRO A 298 1.64 3.15 -38.00
C PRO A 298 2.81 3.14 -38.99
N GLU A 299 3.28 1.95 -39.37
CA GLU A 299 4.33 1.72 -40.37
C GLU A 299 3.94 2.25 -41.76
N ASN A 300 2.68 2.04 -42.16
CA ASN A 300 2.15 2.53 -43.43
C ASN A 300 2.01 4.07 -43.43
N ILE A 301 1.66 4.66 -42.29
CA ILE A 301 1.57 6.12 -42.10
C ILE A 301 2.96 6.74 -42.18
N LYS A 302 3.96 6.16 -41.51
CA LYS A 302 5.38 6.55 -41.59
C LYS A 302 5.91 6.45 -43.02
N GLY A 303 5.75 5.30 -43.66
CA GLY A 303 6.24 5.07 -45.02
C GLY A 303 5.55 5.93 -46.09
N TYR A 304 4.31 6.36 -45.88
CA TYR A 304 3.68 7.38 -46.74
C TYR A 304 4.23 8.78 -46.46
N SER A 305 4.43 9.13 -45.18
CA SER A 305 4.90 10.45 -44.79
C SER A 305 6.33 10.73 -45.24
N GLU A 306 7.23 9.78 -45.03
CA GLU A 306 8.64 9.90 -45.48
C GLU A 306 8.73 10.08 -46.98
N ARG A 307 7.95 9.32 -47.77
CA ARG A 307 7.93 9.44 -49.24
C ARG A 307 7.39 10.77 -49.74
N LYS A 308 6.44 11.39 -49.04
CA LYS A 308 5.72 12.58 -49.53
C LYS A 308 6.20 13.90 -48.92
N PHE A 309 6.67 13.85 -47.67
CA PHE A 309 7.05 15.02 -46.88
C PHE A 309 8.50 14.96 -46.38
N GLY A 310 9.18 13.82 -46.51
CA GLY A 310 10.57 13.65 -46.08
C GLY A 310 10.77 13.54 -44.56
N ARG A 311 9.68 13.45 -43.79
CA ARG A 311 9.63 13.37 -42.32
C ARG A 311 8.48 12.50 -41.84
N CYS A 312 8.54 11.97 -40.63
CA CYS A 312 7.50 11.12 -40.06
C CYS A 312 6.36 11.99 -39.48
N LEU A 313 5.22 12.06 -40.16
CA LEU A 313 4.06 12.87 -39.74
C LEU A 313 2.83 12.02 -39.50
N CYS A 314 2.09 12.32 -38.44
CA CYS A 314 0.77 11.76 -38.19
C CYS A 314 -0.25 12.26 -39.22
N THR A 315 -1.40 11.58 -39.32
CA THR A 315 -2.43 11.91 -40.32
C THR A 315 -3.00 13.33 -40.18
N ARG A 316 -2.96 13.92 -38.98
CA ARG A 316 -3.36 15.32 -38.71
C ARG A 316 -2.33 16.30 -39.28
N CYS A 317 -1.05 16.11 -38.97
CA CYS A 317 0.03 16.96 -39.49
C CYS A 317 0.18 16.84 -41.01
N GLN A 318 -0.03 15.64 -41.58
CA GLN A 318 -0.07 15.46 -43.05
C GLN A 318 -1.20 16.28 -43.72
N LYS A 319 -2.36 16.43 -43.07
CA LYS A 319 -3.47 17.25 -43.59
C LYS A 319 -3.14 18.73 -43.48
N ALA A 320 -2.55 19.17 -42.37
CA ALA A 320 -2.11 20.55 -42.18
C ALA A 320 -1.06 20.96 -43.23
N GLU A 321 -0.06 20.10 -43.47
CA GLU A 321 0.95 20.33 -44.50
C GLU A 321 0.40 20.30 -45.93
N LYS A 322 -0.58 19.42 -46.22
CA LYS A 322 -1.28 19.46 -47.51
C LYS A 322 -2.09 20.74 -47.69
N ALA A 323 -2.71 21.25 -46.63
CA ALA A 323 -3.42 22.53 -46.68
C ALA A 323 -2.44 23.71 -46.87
N ALA A 324 -1.26 23.66 -46.23
CA ALA A 324 -0.21 24.67 -46.40
C ALA A 324 0.43 24.64 -47.80
N ARG A 325 0.66 23.46 -48.38
CA ARG A 325 1.24 23.30 -49.73
C ARG A 325 0.23 23.43 -50.86
N GLY A 326 -1.05 23.15 -50.61
CA GLY A 326 -2.16 23.25 -51.56
C GLY A 326 -2.87 24.61 -51.54
N GLY A 327 -2.43 25.54 -50.69
CA GLY A 327 -2.84 26.94 -50.68
C GLY A 327 -2.00 27.78 -51.63
N ARG A 328 -2.09 27.49 -52.93
CA ARG A 328 -1.73 28.38 -54.04
C ARG A 328 -2.61 28.06 -55.24
#